data_AF-A0A076N4E7-F1
#
_entry.id   AF-A0A076N4E7-F1
#
_cell.length_a   1.000
_cell.length_b   1.000
_cell.length_c   1.000
_cell.angle_alpha   90.00
_cell.angle_beta   90.00
_cell.angle_gamma   90.00
#
_symmetry.space_group_name_H-M   'P 1'
#
loop_
_entity.id
_entity.type
_entity.pdbx_description
1 polymer ?
#
loop_
_entity_poly.entity_id
_entity_poly.type
_entity_poly.pdbx_seq_one_letter_code
_entity_poly.pdbx_strand_id
1 'polypeptide(L)' 'MSSVEPPDNPNKIVITDCSDDSRWLKYKADTGQLANDTPGGRHLINAIVQKQADGSWKVSEYGVHEAGTC' A
#
# COMPACT_ATOMS: atom_id res chain seq x y z
N MET A 1 14.75 10.46 -21.19
CA MET A 1 14.29 9.24 -20.52
C MET A 1 15.35 8.84 -19.52
N SER A 2 15.06 8.83 -18.23
CA SER A 2 15.96 8.33 -17.19
C SER A 2 15.59 6.88 -16.89
N SER A 3 16.44 5.94 -17.33
CA SER A 3 16.41 4.55 -16.85
C SER A 3 17.23 4.48 -15.57
N VAL A 4 16.74 3.77 -14.56
CA VAL A 4 17.51 3.46 -13.35
C VAL A 4 17.74 1.96 -13.37
N GLU A 5 18.98 1.52 -13.58
CA GLU A 5 19.35 0.13 -13.34
C GLU A 5 19.21 -0.18 -11.84
N PRO A 6 18.44 -1.20 -11.45
CA PRO A 6 18.46 -1.68 -10.08
C PRO A 6 19.83 -2.28 -9.74
N PRO A 7 20.23 -2.30 -8.46
CA PRO A 7 21.44 -3.00 -8.02
C PRO A 7 21.43 -4.47 -8.45
N ASP A 8 22.59 -5.08 -8.70
CA ASP A 8 22.72 -6.49 -9.13
C ASP A 8 22.01 -7.50 -8.21
N ASN A 9 21.82 -7.15 -6.94
CA ASN A 9 21.00 -7.87 -5.97
C ASN A 9 20.23 -6.87 -5.10
N PRO A 10 19.04 -6.40 -5.52
CA PRO A 10 18.27 -5.52 -4.68
C PRO A 10 17.78 -6.30 -3.46
N ASN A 11 18.02 -5.77 -2.27
CA ASN A 11 17.43 -6.25 -1.02
C ASN A 11 16.24 -5.37 -0.57
N LYS A 12 15.94 -4.33 -1.35
CA LYS A 12 14.87 -3.36 -1.13
C LYS A 12 14.28 -2.97 -2.49
N ILE A 13 12.96 -3.00 -2.58
CA ILE A 13 12.20 -2.50 -3.72
C ILE A 13 11.06 -1.60 -3.23
N VAL A 14 10.61 -0.70 -4.12
CA VAL A 14 9.41 0.11 -3.91
C VAL A 14 8.34 -0.36 -4.87
N ILE A 15 7.16 -0.66 -4.34
CA ILE A 15 5.97 -1.00 -5.12
C ILE A 15 5.02 0.20 -5.08
N THR A 16 4.63 0.67 -6.25
CA THR A 16 3.56 1.65 -6.41
C THR A 16 2.31 0.94 -6.94
N ASP A 17 1.20 1.08 -6.23
CA ASP A 17 -0.08 0.43 -6.55
C ASP A 17 -1.26 1.40 -6.40
N CYS A 18 -2.40 1.04 -6.98
CA CYS A 18 -3.64 1.81 -6.91
C CYS A 18 -4.75 0.94 -6.32
N SER A 19 -5.07 1.18 -5.04
CA SER A 19 -6.13 0.45 -4.33
C SER A 19 -7.47 1.18 -4.46
N ASP A 20 -8.58 0.46 -4.55
CA ASP A 20 -9.94 1.04 -4.65
C ASP A 20 -10.83 0.55 -3.50
N ASP A 21 -11.11 1.44 -2.55
CA ASP A 21 -11.98 1.17 -1.40
C ASP A 21 -13.40 1.78 -1.57
N SER A 22 -13.77 2.20 -2.79
CA SER A 22 -15.07 2.84 -3.08
C SER A 22 -16.30 2.00 -2.70
N ARG A 23 -16.10 0.69 -2.47
CA ARG A 23 -17.16 -0.25 -2.07
C ARG A 23 -16.98 -0.83 -0.67
N TRP A 24 -16.11 -0.23 0.14
CA TRP A 24 -15.78 -0.73 1.48
C TRP A 24 -16.61 0.00 2.53
N LEU A 25 -17.01 -0.71 3.58
CA LEU A 25 -17.64 -0.12 4.77
C LEU A 25 -16.60 0.01 5.87
N LYS A 26 -16.61 1.14 6.58
CA LYS A 26 -15.68 1.41 7.68
C LYS A 26 -16.37 1.11 9.00
N TYR A 27 -15.74 0.27 9.81
CA TYR A 27 -16.25 -0.12 11.14
C TYR A 27 -15.30 0.34 12.23
N LYS A 28 -15.85 0.74 13.37
CA LYS A 28 -15.08 1.09 14.56
C LYS A 28 -14.53 -0.19 15.19
N ALA A 29 -13.21 -0.26 15.37
CA ALA A 29 -12.54 -1.47 15.83
C ALA A 29 -12.96 -1.91 17.24
N ASP A 30 -13.35 -0.96 18.10
CA ASP A 30 -13.70 -1.20 19.50
C ASP A 30 -15.11 -1.78 19.71
N THR A 31 -16.05 -1.39 18.85
CA THR A 31 -17.49 -1.65 19.01
C THR A 31 -18.06 -2.50 17.88
N GLY A 32 -17.35 -2.63 16.75
CA GLY A 32 -17.85 -3.27 15.54
C GLY A 32 -19.00 -2.51 14.87
N GLN A 33 -19.35 -1.32 15.36
CA GLN A 33 -20.38 -0.48 14.77
C GLN A 33 -19.88 0.21 13.51
N LEU A 34 -20.81 0.51 12.60
CA LEU A 34 -20.49 1.28 11.40
C LEU A 34 -19.93 2.65 11.79
N ALA A 35 -18.74 2.98 11.31
CA ALA A 35 -18.11 4.28 11.49
C ALA A 35 -18.69 5.30 10.51
N ASN A 36 -18.89 4.89 9.25
CA ASN A 36 -19.60 5.62 8.19
C ASN A 36 -19.91 4.67 7.03
N ASP A 37 -20.86 5.06 6.18
CA ASP A 37 -21.23 4.43 4.90
C ASP A 37 -20.80 5.27 3.69
N THR A 38 -19.96 6.29 3.89
CA THR A 38 -19.45 7.12 2.82
C THR A 38 -18.51 6.30 1.93
N PRO A 39 -18.74 6.21 0.61
CA PRO A 39 -17.81 5.59 -0.30
C PRO A 39 -16.41 6.19 -0.16
N GLY A 40 -15.40 5.33 -0.15
CA GLY A 40 -14.02 5.77 -0.31
C GLY A 40 -13.69 6.12 -1.76
N GLY A 41 -12.48 5.80 -2.20
CA GLY A 41 -12.05 6.04 -3.58
C GLY A 41 -10.78 5.27 -3.93
N ARG A 42 -10.06 5.78 -4.93
CA ARG A 42 -8.77 5.23 -5.34
C ARG A 42 -7.65 5.86 -4.54
N HIS A 43 -6.75 5.03 -4.03
CA HIS A 43 -5.64 5.42 -3.19
C HIS A 43 -4.34 5.04 -3.87
N LEU A 44 -3.44 6.01 -4.03
CA LEU A 44 -2.05 5.69 -4.33
C LEU A 44 -1.44 4.98 -3.12
N ILE A 45 -0.80 3.85 -3.38
CA ILE A 45 -0.06 3.07 -2.39
C ILE A 45 1.41 3.11 -2.76
N ASN A 46 2.26 3.39 -1.78
CA ASN A 46 3.70 3.19 -1.89
C ASN A 46 4.15 2.25 -0.78
N ALA A 47 4.64 1.08 -1.15
CA ALA A 47 5.13 0.06 -0.22
C ALA A 47 6.61 -0.18 -0.41
N ILE A 48 7.35 -0.28 0.69
CA ILE A 48 8.73 -0.76 0.69
C ILE A 48 8.71 -2.23 1.02
N VAL A 49 9.33 -3.03 0.15
CA VAL A 49 9.48 -4.48 0.37
C VAL A 49 10.95 -4.78 0.53
N GLN A 50 11.29 -5.52 1.58
CA GLN A 50 12.66 -5.89 1.91
C GLN A 50 12.83 -7.40 1.90
N LYS A 51 13.96 -7.85 1.35
CA LYS A 51 14.36 -9.25 1.36
C LYS A 51 14.85 -9.63 2.76
N GLN A 52 14.27 -10.68 3.30
CA GLN A 52 14.56 -11.22 4.63
C GLN A 52 15.75 -12.18 4.60
N ALA A 53 16.26 -12.54 5.78
CA ALA A 53 17.36 -13.49 5.91
C ALA A 53 17.04 -14.89 5.36
N ASP A 54 15.77 -15.29 5.38
CA ASP A 54 15.27 -16.54 4.80
C ASP A 54 15.07 -16.47 3.27
N GLY A 55 15.39 -15.32 2.65
CA GLY A 55 15.24 -15.06 1.23
C GLY A 55 13.84 -14.63 0.78
N SER A 56 12.85 -14.63 1.68
CA SER A 56 11.49 -14.14 1.38
C SER A 56 11.46 -12.62 1.23
N TRP A 57 10.48 -12.10 0.49
CA TRP A 57 10.21 -10.67 0.39
C TRP A 57 9.03 -10.31 1.27
N LYS A 58 9.19 -9.31 2.14
CA LYS A 58 8.12 -8.84 3.03
C LYS A 58 7.99 -7.33 2.97
N VAL A 59 6.75 -6.85 3.06
CA VAL A 59 6.45 -5.43 3.18
C VAL A 59 6.98 -4.95 4.54
N SER A 60 7.89 -3.98 4.52
CA SER A 60 8.43 -3.35 5.73
C SER A 60 7.76 -2.02 6.04
N GLU A 61 7.31 -1.31 5.01
CA GLU A 61 6.60 -0.03 5.13
C GLU A 61 5.46 -0.01 4.11
N TYR A 62 4.31 0.54 4.53
CA TYR A 62 3.10 0.60 3.72
C TYR A 62 2.45 1.97 3.89
N GLY A 63 2.57 2.82 2.88
CA GLY A 63 1.97 4.16 2.83
C GLY A 63 0.71 4.16 1.98
N VAL A 64 -0.41 4.59 2.57
CA VAL A 64 -1.68 4.83 1.88
C VAL A 64 -1.86 6.34 1.77
N HIS A 65 -2.02 6.85 0.56
CA HIS A 65 -2.32 8.25 0.32
C HIS A 65 -3.83 8.52 0.36
N GLU A 66 -4.23 9.78 0.37
CA GLU A 66 -5.64 10.20 0.37
C GLU A 66 -6.42 9.66 -0.85
N ALA A 67 -7.75 9.59 -0.73
CA ALA A 67 -8.62 9.18 -1.84
C ALA A 67 -8.53 10.17 -3.02
N GLY A 68 -8.51 9.65 -4.25
CA GLY A 68 -8.37 10.41 -5.50
C GLY A 68 -6.93 10.77 -5.87
N THR A 69 -5.94 10.23 -5.15
CA THR A 69 -4.50 10.39 -5.50
C THR A 69 -4.03 9.42 -6.57
N CYS A 70 -4.87 8.42 -6.86
CA CYS A 70 -4.94 7.63 -8.07
C CYS A 70 -6.37 7.77 -8.63
#